data_AF-A0A372EQU0-F1
#
_entry.id   AF-A0A372EQU0-F1
#
_cell.length_a   1.000
_cell.length_b   1.000
_cell.length_c   1.000
_cell.angle_alpha   90.00
_cell.angle_beta   90.00
_cell.angle_gamma   90.00
#
_symmetry.space_group_name_H-M   'P 1'
#
loop_
_entity.id
_entity.type
_entity.pdbx_description
1 polymer ?
#
loop_
_entity_poly.entity_id
_entity_poly.type
_entity_poly.pdbx_seq_one_letter_code
_entity_poly.pdbx_strand_id
1 'polypeptide(L)'
;MGKARIALGVLSFALLGAALGYALASAFVTFRWFGIGAEIDFLLIARSYADLRVTNPGDMQIVHLIIGINAGAGLLLSAVLMNDALTRFGETHWQTRADMKRNGFFGKPGHGFILGKMGAPRGRAPFVMSKVFPHALIVAPTGRGKTTGFVIPN
;
A
#
# COMPACT_ATOMS: atom_id res chain seq x y z
N MET A 1 -3.00 -5.44 -3.07
CA MET A 1 -3.24 -4.36 -2.08
C MET A 1 -4.60 -3.72 -2.35
N GLY A 2 -5.33 -3.25 -1.34
CA GLY A 2 -6.63 -2.59 -1.57
C GLY A 2 -6.43 -1.25 -2.29
N LYS A 3 -7.31 -0.91 -3.25
CA LYS A 3 -7.26 0.34 -4.03
C LYS A 3 -7.08 1.59 -3.15
N ALA A 4 -7.74 1.60 -1.98
CA ALA A 4 -7.62 2.68 -1.00
C ALA A 4 -6.20 2.84 -0.41
N ARG A 5 -5.46 1.75 -0.19
CA ARG A 5 -4.08 1.83 0.31
C ARG A 5 -3.12 2.34 -0.76
N ILE A 6 -3.39 2.01 -2.02
CA ILE A 6 -2.60 2.53 -3.15
C ILE A 6 -2.84 4.02 -3.28
N ALA A 7 -4.10 4.46 -3.32
CA ALA A 7 -4.44 5.88 -3.34
C ALA A 7 -3.83 6.65 -2.15
N LEU A 8 -3.89 6.09 -0.95
CA LEU A 8 -3.29 6.70 0.24
C LEU A 8 -1.77 6.85 0.13
N GLY A 9 -1.06 5.83 -0.37
CA GLY A 9 0.38 5.90 -0.55
C GLY A 9 0.77 6.94 -1.62
N VAL A 10 0.11 6.93 -2.78
CA VAL A 10 0.34 7.93 -3.85
C VAL A 10 0.11 9.35 -3.32
N LEU A 11 -1.00 9.58 -2.62
CA LEU A 11 -1.31 10.87 -2.02
C LEU A 11 -0.25 11.29 -1.00
N SER A 12 0.19 10.38 -0.14
CA SER A 12 1.19 10.66 0.90
C SER A 12 2.52 11.11 0.29
N PHE A 13 3.01 10.42 -0.75
CA PHE A 13 4.24 10.79 -1.44
C PHE A 13 4.12 12.11 -2.19
N ALA A 14 2.97 12.39 -2.82
CA ALA A 14 2.71 13.68 -3.45
C ALA A 14 2.75 14.84 -2.45
N LEU A 15 2.12 14.66 -1.27
CA LEU A 15 2.10 15.66 -0.21
C LEU A 15 3.48 15.89 0.40
N LEU A 16 4.25 14.82 0.63
CA LEU A 16 5.63 14.95 1.11
C LEU A 16 6.52 15.67 0.09
N GLY A 17 6.37 15.35 -1.21
CA GLY A 17 7.03 16.06 -2.29
C GLY A 17 6.65 17.55 -2.32
N ALA A 18 5.35 17.85 -2.23
CA ALA A 18 4.88 19.24 -2.17
C ALA A 18 5.42 20.00 -0.95
N ALA A 19 5.48 19.35 0.22
CA ALA A 19 6.02 19.95 1.44
C ALA A 19 7.53 20.26 1.33
N LEU A 20 8.31 19.34 0.76
CA LEU A 20 9.71 19.58 0.45
C LEU A 20 9.86 20.73 -0.56
N GLY A 21 9.06 20.71 -1.63
CA GLY A 21 9.01 21.80 -2.61
C GLY A 21 8.65 23.14 -1.99
N TYR A 22 7.75 23.17 -1.01
CA TYR A 22 7.40 24.40 -0.28
C TYR A 22 8.56 24.93 0.55
N ALA A 23 9.30 24.05 1.23
CA ALA A 23 10.51 24.43 1.97
C ALA A 23 11.58 25.02 1.04
N LEU A 24 11.81 24.39 -0.13
CA LEU A 24 12.74 24.89 -1.15
C LEU A 24 12.27 26.21 -1.77
N ALA A 25 10.97 26.35 -2.04
CA ALA A 25 10.40 27.59 -2.55
C ALA A 25 10.54 28.74 -1.53
N SER A 26 10.37 28.44 -0.24
CA SER A 26 10.57 29.40 0.85
C SER A 26 12.01 29.87 0.93
N ALA A 27 12.97 28.95 0.79
CA ALA A 27 14.39 29.29 0.70
C ALA A 27 14.69 30.16 -0.54
N PHE A 28 14.12 29.81 -1.70
CA PHE A 28 14.26 30.57 -2.94
C PHE A 28 13.81 32.03 -2.75
N VAL A 29 12.57 32.26 -2.29
CA VAL A 29 12.04 33.62 -2.10
C VAL A 29 12.88 34.38 -1.08
N THR A 30 13.25 33.72 0.03
CA THR A 30 14.07 34.34 1.08
C THR A 30 15.41 34.81 0.53
N PHE A 31 16.16 33.94 -0.16
CA PHE A 31 17.47 34.32 -0.69
C PHE A 31 17.39 35.29 -1.86
N ARG A 32 16.31 35.22 -2.65
CA ARG A 32 16.07 36.12 -3.78
C ARG A 32 15.85 37.56 -3.32
N TRP A 33 15.18 37.77 -2.18
CA TRP A 33 14.77 39.08 -1.70
C TRP A 33 15.68 39.64 -0.60
N PHE A 34 16.18 38.77 0.29
CA PHE A 34 16.98 39.17 1.46
C PHE A 34 18.46 38.78 1.34
N GLY A 35 18.84 38.06 0.27
CA GLY A 35 20.22 37.63 0.03
C GLY A 35 20.56 36.27 0.63
N ILE A 36 21.67 35.70 0.15
CA ILE A 36 22.18 34.40 0.60
C ILE A 36 22.63 34.51 2.06
N GLY A 37 22.13 33.61 2.91
CA GLY A 37 22.42 33.58 4.36
C GLY A 37 21.34 34.20 5.24
N ALA A 38 20.29 34.77 4.65
CA ALA A 38 19.09 35.18 5.39
C ALA A 38 18.38 33.97 6.03
N GLU A 39 17.78 34.17 7.19
CA GLU A 39 17.01 33.14 7.87
C GLU A 39 15.75 32.80 7.07
N ILE A 40 15.52 31.51 6.81
CA ILE A 40 14.39 31.06 5.97
C ILE A 40 13.11 31.15 6.77
N ASP A 41 12.23 32.06 6.35
CA ASP A 41 10.89 32.19 6.89
C ASP A 41 9.90 31.31 6.09
N PHE A 42 9.64 30.11 6.60
CA PHE A 42 8.71 29.17 5.97
C PHE A 42 7.27 29.67 5.93
N LEU A 43 6.89 30.72 6.68
CA LEU A 43 5.54 31.26 6.67
C LEU A 43 5.40 32.47 5.73
N LEU A 44 6.49 32.95 5.13
CA LEU A 44 6.49 34.10 4.23
C LEU A 44 5.49 33.90 3.09
N ILE A 45 5.65 32.82 2.32
CA ILE A 45 4.81 32.52 1.15
C ILE A 45 3.34 32.36 1.56
N ALA A 46 3.06 31.75 2.71
CA ALA A 46 1.69 31.58 3.17
C ALA A 46 1.03 32.91 3.55
N ARG A 47 1.77 33.80 4.22
CA ARG A 47 1.27 35.11 4.67
C ARG A 47 1.12 36.10 3.52
N SER A 48 2.06 36.13 2.58
CA SER A 48 2.08 37.09 1.49
C SER A 48 1.55 36.55 0.16
N TYR A 49 0.95 35.35 0.12
CA TYR A 49 0.54 34.68 -1.12
C TYR A 49 -0.21 35.58 -2.11
N ALA A 50 -1.24 36.29 -1.64
CA ALA A 50 -2.07 37.14 -2.48
C ALA A 50 -1.29 38.34 -3.03
N ASP A 51 -0.46 38.95 -2.18
CA ASP A 51 0.39 40.07 -2.55
C ASP A 51 1.47 39.65 -3.55
N LEU A 52 2.19 38.56 -3.27
CA LEU A 52 3.23 37.98 -4.12
C LEU A 52 2.71 37.68 -5.52
N ARG A 53 1.48 37.17 -5.62
CA ARG A 53 0.82 36.86 -6.89
C ARG A 53 0.54 38.09 -7.75
N VAL A 54 0.32 39.25 -7.13
CA VAL A 54 -0.02 40.51 -7.83
C VAL A 54 1.22 41.34 -8.10
N THR A 55 2.10 41.48 -7.11
CA THR A 55 3.28 42.36 -7.18
C THR A 55 4.46 41.70 -7.88
N ASN A 56 4.63 40.38 -7.71
CA ASN A 56 5.78 39.62 -8.23
C ASN A 56 5.34 38.31 -8.90
N PRO A 57 4.55 38.37 -9.99
CA PRO A 57 3.98 37.18 -10.62
C PRO A 57 5.04 36.20 -11.17
N GLY A 58 6.22 36.69 -11.57
CA GLY A 58 7.32 35.85 -12.03
C GLY A 58 7.91 34.99 -10.90
N ASP A 59 8.17 35.57 -9.74
CA ASP A 59 8.65 34.83 -8.57
C ASP A 59 7.59 33.83 -8.10
N MET A 60 6.31 34.21 -8.18
CA MET A 60 5.19 33.31 -7.86
C MET A 60 5.11 32.10 -8.80
N GLN A 61 5.37 32.31 -10.09
CA GLN A 61 5.43 31.22 -11.07
C GLN A 61 6.57 30.24 -10.74
N ILE A 62 7.73 30.75 -10.32
CA ILE A 62 8.86 29.90 -9.88
C ILE A 62 8.50 29.13 -8.61
N VAL A 63 7.84 29.76 -7.64
CA VAL A 63 7.34 29.07 -6.42
C VAL A 63 6.42 27.90 -6.79
N HIS A 64 5.43 28.13 -7.66
CA HIS A 64 4.54 27.06 -8.12
C HIS A 64 5.27 25.96 -8.88
N LEU A 65 6.27 26.31 -9.70
CA LEU A 65 7.07 25.35 -10.45
C LEU A 65 7.91 24.47 -9.50
N ILE A 66 8.57 25.05 -8.50
CA ILE A 66 9.34 24.32 -7.49
C ILE A 66 8.43 23.33 -6.75
N ILE A 67 7.29 23.80 -6.25
CA ILE A 67 6.33 22.95 -5.52
C ILE A 67 5.78 21.84 -6.44
N GLY A 68 5.36 22.21 -7.65
CA GLY A 68 4.78 21.29 -8.62
C GLY A 68 5.76 20.19 -9.07
N ILE A 69 7.02 20.54 -9.36
CA ILE A 69 8.06 19.58 -9.73
C ILE A 69 8.33 18.60 -8.58
N ASN A 70 8.46 19.10 -7.35
CA ASN A 70 8.71 18.22 -6.21
C ASN A 70 7.51 17.31 -5.89
N ALA A 71 6.28 17.82 -5.99
CA ALA A 71 5.07 17.02 -5.86
C ALA A 71 4.99 15.94 -6.96
N GLY A 72 5.33 16.30 -8.20
CA GLY A 72 5.42 15.39 -9.34
C GLY A 72 6.50 14.32 -9.14
N ALA A 73 7.67 14.68 -8.63
CA ALA A 73 8.73 13.74 -8.28
C ALA A 73 8.27 12.76 -7.19
N GLY A 74 7.55 13.24 -6.16
CA GLY A 74 6.92 12.40 -5.15
C GLY A 74 5.92 11.41 -5.75
N LEU A 75 5.06 11.86 -6.67
CA LEU A 75 4.14 10.99 -7.41
C LEU A 75 4.87 9.91 -8.21
N LEU A 76 5.92 10.26 -8.94
CA LEU A 76 6.73 9.30 -9.71
C LEU A 76 7.42 8.28 -8.80
N LEU A 77 7.98 8.73 -7.67
CA LEU A 77 8.58 7.85 -6.68
C LEU A 77 7.55 6.86 -6.12
N SER A 78 6.31 7.32 -5.88
CA SER A 78 5.24 6.44 -5.43
C SER A 78 4.92 5.35 -6.46
N ALA A 79 4.92 5.67 -7.75
CA ALA A 79 4.67 4.70 -8.80
C ALA A 79 5.76 3.61 -8.84
N VAL A 80 7.03 3.99 -8.65
CA VAL A 80 8.15 3.04 -8.59
C VAL A 80 8.05 2.12 -7.37
N LEU A 81 7.82 2.69 -6.18
CA LEU A 81 7.78 1.94 -4.93
C LEU A 81 6.53 1.04 -4.80
N MET A 82 5.42 1.43 -5.43
CA MET A 82 4.17 0.66 -5.39
C MET A 82 4.12 -0.48 -6.41
N ASN A 83 5.16 -0.63 -7.23
CA ASN A 83 5.29 -1.72 -8.19
C ASN A 83 5.52 -3.11 -7.55
N ASP A 84 5.62 -3.19 -6.21
CA ASP A 84 5.73 -4.43 -5.44
C ASP A 84 4.64 -5.47 -5.74
N ALA A 85 3.48 -5.05 -6.25
CA ALA A 85 2.41 -5.98 -6.62
C ALA A 85 2.73 -6.80 -7.88
N LEU A 86 3.62 -6.33 -8.75
CA LEU A 86 4.06 -7.05 -9.94
C LEU A 86 5.24 -7.99 -9.65
N THR A 87 6.09 -7.68 -8.66
CA THR A 87 7.26 -8.50 -8.30
C THR A 87 6.93 -9.69 -7.39
N ARG A 88 5.84 -9.64 -6.61
CA ARG A 88 5.40 -10.75 -5.76
C ARG A 88 4.60 -11.84 -6.49
N PHE A 89 4.38 -11.69 -7.80
CA PHE A 89 3.72 -12.70 -8.60
C PHE A 89 4.67 -13.89 -8.80
N GLY A 90 4.71 -14.80 -7.83
CA GLY A 90 5.57 -15.99 -7.84
C GLY A 90 6.22 -16.33 -6.50
N GLU A 91 6.13 -15.47 -5.48
CA GLU A 91 6.65 -15.81 -4.15
C GLU A 91 5.74 -16.83 -3.46
N THR A 92 6.31 -17.97 -3.06
CA THR A 92 5.62 -18.97 -2.26
C THR A 92 5.93 -18.73 -0.80
N HIS A 93 4.91 -18.44 0.00
CA HIS A 93 5.04 -18.34 1.46
C HIS A 93 3.99 -19.20 2.15
N TRP A 94 4.28 -19.57 3.40
CA TRP A 94 3.30 -20.22 4.26
C TRP A 94 2.14 -19.26 4.55
N GLN A 95 0.94 -19.63 4.13
CA GLN A 95 -0.24 -18.78 4.32
C GLN A 95 -0.58 -18.66 5.80
N THR A 96 -0.82 -17.42 6.24
CA THR A 96 -1.36 -17.16 7.58
C THR A 96 -2.86 -17.44 7.63
N ARG A 97 -3.43 -17.54 8.84
CA ARG A 97 -4.89 -17.65 9.02
C ARG A 97 -5.64 -16.49 8.35
N ALA A 98 -5.08 -15.28 8.36
CA ALA A 98 -5.69 -14.12 7.73
C ALA A 98 -5.70 -14.24 6.19
N ASP A 99 -4.63 -14.77 5.61
CA ASP A 99 -4.53 -15.03 4.16
C ASP A 99 -5.54 -16.10 3.74
N MET A 100 -5.61 -17.20 4.49
CA MET A 100 -6.57 -18.27 4.23
C MET A 100 -8.02 -17.78 4.28
N LYS A 101 -8.36 -16.91 5.25
CA LYS A 101 -9.67 -16.27 5.34
C LYS A 101 -9.96 -15.39 4.12
N ARG A 102 -8.98 -14.59 3.68
CA ARG A 102 -9.10 -13.71 2.51
C ARG A 102 -9.26 -14.50 1.21
N ASN A 103 -8.55 -15.62 1.10
CA ASN A 103 -8.60 -16.52 -0.06
C ASN A 103 -9.85 -17.43 -0.05
N GLY A 104 -10.74 -17.29 0.93
CA GLY A 104 -11.99 -18.03 0.98
C GLY A 104 -11.87 -19.49 1.43
N PHE A 105 -10.75 -19.88 2.07
CA PHE A 105 -10.56 -21.24 2.59
C PHE A 105 -11.35 -21.53 3.87
N PHE A 106 -12.02 -20.54 4.46
CA PHE A 106 -12.91 -20.73 5.60
C PHE A 106 -14.35 -20.45 5.19
N GLY A 107 -15.26 -21.38 5.47
CA GLY A 107 -16.68 -21.22 5.20
C GLY A 107 -17.54 -22.18 6.01
N LYS A 108 -18.84 -22.19 5.72
CA LYS A 108 -19.77 -23.14 6.33
C LYS A 108 -19.61 -24.51 5.67
N PRO A 109 -19.56 -25.61 6.44
CA PRO A 109 -19.62 -26.97 5.89
C PRO A 109 -20.81 -27.13 4.93
N GLY A 110 -20.66 -27.98 3.91
CA GLY A 110 -21.71 -28.29 2.92
C GLY A 110 -21.60 -27.56 1.57
N HIS A 111 -20.62 -26.68 1.37
CA HIS A 111 -20.40 -25.97 0.10
C HIS A 111 -19.06 -26.33 -0.60
N GLY A 112 -18.53 -27.52 -0.33
CA GLY A 112 -17.25 -28.02 -0.84
C GLY A 112 -16.71 -29.16 0.04
N PHE A 113 -15.49 -29.63 -0.22
CA PHE A 113 -14.84 -30.65 0.62
C PHE A 113 -13.96 -30.01 1.71
N ILE A 114 -13.94 -30.64 2.88
CA ILE A 114 -13.12 -30.25 4.03
C ILE A 114 -11.75 -30.91 3.90
N LEU A 115 -10.70 -30.10 3.83
CA LEU A 115 -9.31 -30.56 3.76
C LEU A 115 -8.68 -30.77 5.14
N GLY A 116 -9.21 -30.10 6.16
CA GLY A 116 -8.66 -30.19 7.50
C GLY A 116 -9.21 -29.12 8.43
N LYS A 117 -8.49 -28.86 9.52
CA LYS A 117 -8.89 -27.92 10.58
C LYS A 117 -7.67 -27.15 11.09
N MET A 118 -7.84 -25.86 11.36
CA MET A 118 -6.76 -24.96 11.81
C MET A 118 -6.33 -25.15 13.28
N GLY A 119 -6.80 -26.19 13.96
CA GLY A 119 -6.52 -26.40 15.37
C GLY A 119 -6.90 -27.79 15.82
N ALA A 120 -6.94 -28.00 17.14
CA ALA A 120 -7.20 -29.31 17.71
C ALA A 120 -8.52 -29.93 17.18
N PRO A 121 -8.61 -31.27 17.05
CA PRO A 121 -9.78 -31.96 16.51
C PRO A 121 -11.09 -31.55 17.20
N ARG A 122 -11.07 -31.48 18.55
CA ARG A 122 -12.21 -31.10 19.39
C ARG A 122 -12.40 -29.59 19.57
N GLY A 123 -11.50 -28.77 19.04
CA GLY A 123 -11.56 -27.32 19.19
C GLY A 123 -12.61 -26.66 18.30
N ARG A 124 -12.85 -25.36 18.50
CA ARG A 124 -13.78 -24.55 17.66
C ARG A 124 -13.07 -23.84 16.49
N ALA A 125 -11.84 -24.25 16.19
CA ALA A 125 -11.08 -23.71 15.07
C ALA A 125 -11.80 -23.96 13.74
N PRO A 126 -11.70 -23.04 12.76
CA PRO A 126 -12.38 -23.18 11.48
C PRO A 126 -11.83 -24.38 10.69
N PHE A 127 -12.71 -25.00 9.91
CA PHE A 127 -12.34 -25.98 8.90
C PHE A 127 -11.68 -25.28 7.71
N VAL A 128 -10.69 -25.93 7.14
CA VAL A 128 -10.07 -25.56 5.87
C VAL A 128 -10.88 -26.24 4.77
N MET A 129 -11.47 -25.46 3.88
CA MET A 129 -12.37 -25.93 2.84
C MET A 129 -11.92 -25.43 1.48
N SER A 130 -12.07 -26.25 0.46
CA SER A 130 -11.94 -25.80 -0.92
C SER A 130 -13.33 -25.65 -1.54
N LYS A 131 -13.81 -24.40 -1.64
CA LYS A 131 -15.08 -24.07 -2.30
C LYS A 131 -14.89 -23.74 -3.78
N VAL A 132 -13.79 -23.07 -4.11
CA VAL A 132 -13.53 -22.52 -5.46
C VAL A 132 -12.78 -23.54 -6.33
N PHE A 133 -11.89 -24.33 -5.75
CA PHE A 133 -11.09 -25.31 -6.49
C PHE A 133 -11.64 -26.72 -6.24
N PRO A 134 -12.30 -27.35 -7.22
CA PRO A 134 -12.96 -28.65 -7.03
C PRO A 134 -11.98 -29.83 -6.96
N HIS A 135 -10.67 -29.58 -7.01
CA HIS A 135 -9.63 -30.62 -7.03
C HIS A 135 -8.56 -30.33 -5.99
N ALA A 136 -8.03 -31.39 -5.37
CA ALA A 136 -6.91 -31.31 -4.44
C ALA A 136 -5.97 -32.50 -4.63
N LEU A 137 -4.66 -32.26 -4.52
CA LEU A 137 -3.64 -33.30 -4.45
C LEU A 137 -3.20 -33.43 -2.99
N ILE A 138 -3.49 -34.58 -2.37
CA ILE A 138 -3.11 -34.88 -1.00
C ILE A 138 -1.95 -35.88 -1.02
N VAL A 139 -0.78 -35.44 -0.57
CA VAL A 139 0.42 -36.27 -0.45
C VAL A 139 0.66 -36.55 1.03
N ALA A 140 0.62 -37.82 1.42
CA ALA A 140 0.92 -38.26 2.78
C ALA A 140 1.51 -39.68 2.78
N PRO A 141 2.48 -39.98 3.67
CA PRO A 141 3.03 -41.34 3.85
C PRO A 141 1.97 -42.37 4.25
N THR A 142 2.28 -43.66 4.06
CA THR A 142 1.43 -44.78 4.50
C THR A 142 1.15 -44.70 6.01
N GLY A 143 -0.09 -44.99 6.41
CA GLY A 143 -0.52 -44.93 7.81
C GLY A 143 -0.81 -43.52 8.35
N ARG A 144 -0.69 -42.45 7.55
CA ARG A 144 -0.97 -41.06 7.97
C ARG A 144 -2.39 -40.56 7.68
N GLY A 145 -3.33 -41.48 7.45
CA GLY A 145 -4.75 -41.14 7.33
C GLY A 145 -5.19 -40.63 5.96
N LYS A 146 -4.38 -40.77 4.90
CA LYS A 146 -4.75 -40.39 3.52
C LYS A 146 -6.06 -41.05 3.05
N THR A 147 -6.26 -42.32 3.42
CA THR A 147 -7.44 -43.12 3.04
C THR A 147 -8.63 -42.86 3.96
N THR A 148 -8.42 -42.64 5.26
CA THR A 148 -9.50 -42.41 6.23
C THR A 148 -10.19 -41.05 6.02
N GLY A 149 -9.44 -40.03 5.57
CA GLY A 149 -9.97 -38.66 5.42
C GLY A 149 -10.93 -38.42 4.25
N PHE A 150 -10.95 -39.29 3.24
CA PHE A 150 -11.76 -39.11 2.02
C PHE A 150 -12.90 -40.15 1.87
N VAL A 151 -12.86 -41.23 2.66
CA VAL A 151 -13.79 -42.37 2.58
C VAL A 151 -15.03 -42.19 3.46
N ILE A 152 -15.17 -41.05 4.14
CA ILE A 152 -16.44 -40.68 4.79
C ILE A 152 -17.15 -39.71 3.83
N PRO A 153 -17.95 -40.20 2.87
CA PRO A 153 -18.88 -39.33 2.16
C PRO A 153 -19.82 -38.70 3.18
N ASN A 154 -20.15 -37.44 2.91
CA ASN A 154 -21.19 -36.72 3.64
C ASN A 154 -22.54 -37.44 3.50
#